data_AF-A0A2G6EJH7-F1
#
_entry.id   AF-A0A2G6EJH7-F1
#
_cell.length_a   1.000
_cell.length_b   1.000
_cell.length_c   1.000
_cell.angle_alpha   90.00
_cell.angle_beta   90.00
_cell.angle_gamma   90.00
#
_symmetry.space_group_name_H-M   'P 1'
#
loop_
_entity.id
_entity.type
_entity.pdbx_description
1 polymer ?
#
loop_
_entity_poly.entity_id
_entity_poly.type
_entity_poly.pdbx_seq_one_letter_code
_entity_poly.pdbx_strand_id
1 'polypeptide(L)'
;MHLGCRDHARRKVVEAIRTQPKPKKGRTPSVASMMLSRINALYRLERDWKDLDADERLEMRQQHAVPKLESLRRWLKQKQPKVAPDTLTRKAINDTLNQWDHLERYCEHGQLRISNVMAENVIRPFAVGRKAWLFSTSPAGAHASAAMFTLIETAKANGIEPFAFLQQVIASVATADTDEALDALMPWSMNQRQVQTPGTLNRRRLQAYTGGAWMQVGTP
;
A
#
# COMPACT_ATOMS: atom_id res chain seq x y z
N MET A 1 7.16 10.21 -8.24
CA MET A 1 6.22 9.38 -9.03
C MET A 1 4.92 9.22 -8.24
N HIS A 2 3.74 9.47 -8.84
CA HIS A 2 2.44 9.30 -8.13
C HIS A 2 1.81 7.95 -8.51
N LEU A 3 1.69 7.03 -7.54
CA LEU A 3 1.11 5.70 -7.71
C LEU A 3 -0.35 5.67 -7.27
N GLY A 4 -1.23 5.20 -8.16
CA GLY A 4 -2.65 5.03 -7.87
C GLY A 4 -2.93 3.66 -7.26
N CYS A 5 -3.81 3.61 -6.26
CA CYS A 5 -4.22 2.34 -5.67
C CYS A 5 -5.43 1.72 -6.37
N ARG A 6 -5.32 0.45 -6.78
CA ARG A 6 -6.45 -0.28 -7.37
C ARG A 6 -7.52 -0.69 -6.39
N ASP A 7 -7.25 -0.71 -5.09
CA ASP A 7 -8.28 -0.99 -4.08
C ASP A 7 -9.36 0.10 -4.09
N HIS A 8 -8.98 1.36 -4.34
CA HIS A 8 -9.94 2.46 -4.50
C HIS A 8 -10.84 2.28 -5.72
N ALA A 9 -10.25 1.95 -6.88
CA ALA A 9 -11.02 1.66 -8.09
C ALA A 9 -11.95 0.45 -7.86
N ARG A 10 -11.43 -0.62 -7.26
CA ARG A 10 -12.18 -1.84 -6.94
C ARG A 10 -13.33 -1.57 -5.97
N ARG A 11 -13.15 -0.76 -4.92
CA ARG A 11 -14.20 -0.42 -3.94
C ARG A 11 -15.39 0.26 -4.62
N LYS A 12 -15.14 1.21 -5.52
CA LYS A 12 -16.21 1.89 -6.29
C LYS A 12 -17.01 0.91 -7.16
N VAL A 13 -16.34 -0.08 -7.75
CA VAL A 13 -17.02 -1.14 -8.51
C VAL A 13 -17.87 -2.02 -7.60
N VAL A 14 -17.37 -2.38 -6.41
CA VAL A 14 -18.12 -3.16 -5.41
C VAL A 14 -19.36 -2.38 -4.94
N GLU A 15 -19.23 -1.08 -4.67
CA GLU A 15 -20.36 -0.21 -4.34
C GLU A 15 -21.41 -0.18 -5.47
N ALA A 16 -20.97 -0.06 -6.72
CA ALA A 16 -21.86 -0.10 -7.88
C ALA A 16 -22.59 -1.45 -8.04
N ILE A 17 -21.99 -2.56 -7.62
CA ILE A 17 -22.64 -3.88 -7.62
C ILE A 17 -23.67 -3.98 -6.50
N ARG A 18 -23.38 -3.43 -5.31
CA ARG A 18 -24.29 -3.47 -4.15
C ARG A 18 -25.61 -2.75 -4.40
N THR A 19 -25.63 -1.74 -5.26
CA THR A 19 -26.86 -1.02 -5.62
C THR A 19 -27.64 -1.69 -6.75
N GLN A 20 -27.12 -2.76 -7.36
CA GLN A 20 -27.83 -3.48 -8.41
C GLN A 20 -28.79 -4.51 -7.81
N PRO A 21 -29.94 -4.77 -8.46
CA PRO A 21 -30.82 -5.86 -8.05
C PRO A 21 -30.07 -7.19 -8.11
N LYS A 22 -30.39 -8.10 -7.18
CA LYS A 22 -29.75 -9.42 -7.12
C LYS A 22 -29.83 -10.11 -8.49
N PRO A 23 -28.72 -10.69 -8.98
CA PRO A 23 -28.71 -11.34 -10.28
C PRO A 23 -29.69 -12.52 -10.27
N LYS A 24 -30.62 -12.53 -11.24
CA LYS A 24 -31.46 -13.70 -11.51
C LYS A 24 -30.60 -14.80 -12.14
N LYS A 25 -30.81 -16.06 -11.73
CA LYS A 25 -30.08 -17.24 -12.24
C LYS A 25 -30.17 -17.28 -13.77
N GLY A 26 -29.03 -17.46 -14.46
CA GLY A 26 -28.96 -17.55 -15.92
C GLY A 26 -28.84 -16.21 -16.70
N ARG A 27 -28.81 -15.05 -16.03
CA ARG A 27 -28.63 -13.75 -16.70
C ARG A 27 -27.15 -13.41 -16.89
N THR A 28 -26.82 -12.74 -18.00
CA THR A 28 -25.49 -12.22 -18.29
C THR A 28 -24.97 -11.34 -17.14
N PRO A 29 -23.70 -11.49 -16.72
CA PRO A 29 -23.12 -10.66 -15.67
C PRO A 29 -23.24 -9.16 -16.00
N SER A 30 -23.51 -8.33 -14.98
CA SER A 30 -23.54 -6.88 -15.16
C SER A 30 -22.16 -6.34 -15.55
N VAL A 31 -22.13 -5.15 -16.18
CA VAL A 31 -20.87 -4.48 -16.54
C VAL A 31 -19.99 -4.29 -15.31
N ALA A 32 -20.55 -3.90 -14.16
CA ALA A 32 -19.81 -3.77 -12.91
C ALA A 32 -19.22 -5.13 -12.44
N SER A 33 -19.98 -6.23 -12.55
CA SER A 33 -19.49 -7.57 -12.21
C SER A 33 -18.36 -8.04 -13.12
N MET A 34 -18.48 -7.78 -14.44
CA MET A 34 -17.42 -8.09 -15.40
C MET A 34 -16.16 -7.26 -15.13
N MET A 35 -16.32 -5.98 -14.79
CA MET A 35 -15.22 -5.09 -14.40
C MET A 35 -14.51 -5.63 -13.16
N LEU A 36 -15.26 -5.99 -12.11
CA LEU A 36 -14.70 -6.57 -10.89
C LEU A 36 -13.94 -7.87 -11.17
N SER A 37 -14.48 -8.75 -12.02
CA SER A 37 -13.82 -10.01 -12.40
C SER A 37 -12.48 -9.77 -13.09
N ARG A 38 -12.41 -8.80 -14.01
CA ARG A 38 -11.17 -8.39 -14.68
C ARG A 38 -10.15 -7.80 -13.71
N ILE A 39 -10.61 -6.96 -12.77
CA ILE A 39 -9.74 -6.41 -11.72
C ILE A 39 -9.20 -7.54 -10.83
N ASN A 40 -10.06 -8.44 -10.36
CA ASN A 40 -9.65 -9.58 -9.52
C ASN A 40 -8.66 -10.52 -10.24
N ALA A 41 -8.72 -10.62 -11.57
CA ALA A 41 -7.73 -11.39 -12.34
C ALA A 41 -6.31 -10.85 -12.16
N LEU A 42 -6.13 -9.53 -12.03
CA LEU A 42 -4.83 -8.92 -11.78
C LEU A 42 -4.34 -9.20 -10.36
N TYR A 43 -5.25 -9.18 -9.37
CA TYR A 43 -4.91 -9.55 -7.99
C TYR A 43 -4.57 -11.04 -7.82
N ARG A 44 -5.10 -11.92 -8.69
CA ARG A 44 -4.70 -13.33 -8.71
C ARG A 44 -3.25 -13.48 -9.16
N LEU A 45 -2.90 -12.86 -10.29
CA LEU A 45 -1.51 -12.82 -10.77
C LEU A 45 -0.54 -12.32 -9.67
N GLU A 46 -0.86 -11.20 -9.03
CA GLU A 46 -0.02 -10.63 -7.97
C GLU A 46 0.09 -11.53 -6.73
N ARG A 47 -0.89 -12.39 -6.48
CA ARG A 47 -0.85 -13.38 -5.40
C ARG A 47 0.05 -14.55 -5.75
N ASP A 48 0.01 -14.98 -7.02
CA ASP A 48 0.83 -16.06 -7.53
C ASP A 48 2.33 -15.66 -7.57
N TRP A 49 2.61 -14.37 -7.73
CA TRP A 49 3.96 -13.80 -7.78
C TRP A 49 4.44 -13.14 -6.48
N LYS A 50 3.81 -13.49 -5.36
CA LYS A 50 4.11 -12.84 -4.07
C LYS A 50 5.55 -13.11 -3.61
N ASP A 51 6.09 -14.28 -3.94
CA ASP A 51 7.39 -14.78 -3.49
C ASP A 51 8.52 -14.54 -4.51
N LEU A 52 8.20 -14.01 -5.71
CA LEU A 52 9.19 -13.60 -6.70
C LEU A 52 9.99 -12.40 -6.20
N ASP A 53 11.22 -12.26 -6.68
CA ASP A 53 11.97 -11.03 -6.45
C ASP A 53 11.40 -9.85 -7.27
N ALA A 54 12.04 -8.68 -7.19
CA ALA A 54 11.56 -7.50 -7.89
C ALA A 54 11.67 -7.64 -9.41
N ASP A 55 12.75 -8.22 -9.92
CA ASP A 55 13.04 -8.26 -11.36
C ASP A 55 12.19 -9.33 -12.04
N GLU A 56 12.08 -10.52 -11.43
CA GLU A 56 11.18 -11.58 -11.86
C GLU A 56 9.72 -11.10 -11.87
N ARG A 57 9.29 -10.40 -10.81
CA ARG A 57 7.91 -9.87 -10.74
C ARG A 57 7.67 -8.83 -11.82
N LEU A 58 8.66 -7.98 -12.11
CA LEU A 58 8.56 -6.99 -13.17
C LEU A 58 8.40 -7.67 -14.54
N GLU A 59 9.21 -8.67 -14.84
CA GLU A 59 9.11 -9.46 -16.07
C GLU A 59 7.71 -10.09 -16.21
N MET A 60 7.24 -10.79 -15.17
CA MET A 60 5.91 -11.40 -15.16
C MET A 60 4.78 -10.39 -15.37
N ARG A 61 4.92 -9.18 -14.82
CA ARG A 61 3.96 -8.08 -15.04
C ARG A 61 3.95 -7.63 -16.49
N GLN A 62 5.10 -7.44 -17.12
CA GLN A 62 5.20 -7.06 -18.53
C GLN A 62 4.56 -8.13 -19.43
N GLN A 63 4.83 -9.41 -19.17
CA GLN A 63 4.32 -10.51 -19.98
C GLN A 63 2.81 -10.76 -19.79
N HIS A 64 2.29 -10.62 -18.57
CA HIS A 64 0.91 -11.08 -18.26
C HIS A 64 -0.02 -9.99 -17.73
N ALA A 65 0.46 -9.08 -16.89
CA ALA A 65 -0.39 -8.05 -16.28
C ALA A 65 -0.68 -6.92 -17.27
N VAL A 66 0.34 -6.39 -17.94
CA VAL A 66 0.22 -5.27 -18.89
C VAL A 66 -0.78 -5.58 -20.02
N PRO A 67 -0.74 -6.74 -20.71
CA PRO A 67 -1.74 -7.06 -21.73
C PRO A 67 -3.18 -7.14 -21.18
N LYS A 68 -3.35 -7.64 -19.94
CA LYS A 68 -4.67 -7.67 -19.27
C LYS A 68 -5.16 -6.26 -18.95
N LEU A 69 -4.25 -5.34 -18.63
CA LEU A 69 -4.57 -3.94 -18.39
C LEU A 69 -5.00 -3.23 -19.64
N GLU A 70 -4.27 -3.37 -20.74
CA GLU A 70 -4.67 -2.79 -22.01
C GLU A 70 -6.03 -3.33 -22.46
N SER A 71 -6.24 -4.65 -22.33
CA SER A 71 -7.53 -5.29 -22.59
C SER A 71 -8.65 -4.69 -21.73
N LEU A 72 -8.40 -4.48 -20.43
CA LEU A 72 -9.34 -3.84 -19.52
C LEU A 72 -9.60 -2.38 -19.90
N ARG A 73 -8.57 -1.57 -20.20
CA ARG A 73 -8.71 -0.16 -20.62
C ARG A 73 -9.59 -0.04 -21.85
N ARG A 74 -9.29 -0.85 -22.88
CA ARG A 74 -10.03 -0.88 -24.14
C ARG A 74 -11.48 -1.28 -23.91
N TRP A 75 -11.71 -2.32 -23.10
CA TRP A 75 -13.05 -2.77 -22.75
C TRP A 75 -13.83 -1.71 -21.96
N LEU A 76 -13.20 -1.02 -21.01
CA LEU A 76 -13.82 0.07 -20.25
C LEU A 76 -14.21 1.25 -21.16
N LYS A 77 -13.31 1.69 -22.04
CA LYS A 77 -13.61 2.75 -23.03
C LYS A 77 -14.77 2.36 -23.95
N GLN A 78 -14.85 1.10 -24.37
CA GLN A 78 -15.96 0.60 -25.20
C GLN A 78 -17.29 0.53 -24.42
N LYS A 79 -17.24 0.12 -23.15
CA LYS A 79 -18.43 0.00 -22.30
C LYS A 79 -18.90 1.33 -21.77
N GLN A 80 -18.00 2.32 -21.63
CA GLN A 80 -18.32 3.65 -21.15
C GLN A 80 -19.56 4.17 -21.89
N PRO A 81 -19.58 4.57 -23.17
CA PRO A 81 -20.77 5.19 -23.79
C PRO A 81 -22.09 4.38 -23.68
N LYS A 82 -22.03 3.06 -23.43
CA LYS A 82 -23.19 2.15 -23.32
C LYS A 82 -23.82 2.06 -21.92
N VAL A 83 -23.22 2.65 -20.89
CA VAL A 83 -23.74 2.66 -19.51
C VAL A 83 -24.46 3.99 -19.24
N ALA A 84 -25.58 4.00 -18.53
CA ALA A 84 -26.27 5.27 -18.24
C ALA A 84 -25.41 6.23 -17.39
N PRO A 85 -25.34 7.54 -17.72
CA PRO A 85 -24.47 8.52 -17.05
C PRO A 85 -24.63 8.61 -15.53
N ASP A 86 -25.86 8.55 -15.02
CA ASP A 86 -26.11 8.81 -13.58
C ASP A 86 -25.99 7.55 -12.71
N THR A 87 -25.36 6.49 -13.24
CA THR A 87 -25.18 5.24 -12.50
C THR A 87 -23.85 5.19 -11.77
N LEU A 88 -23.82 4.52 -10.61
CA LEU A 88 -22.57 4.21 -9.93
C LEU A 88 -21.60 3.40 -10.81
N THR A 89 -22.12 2.63 -11.77
CA THR A 89 -21.29 1.91 -12.75
C THR A 89 -20.59 2.89 -13.69
N ARG A 90 -21.28 3.90 -14.23
CA ARG A 90 -20.63 4.98 -15.01
C ARG A 90 -19.57 5.67 -14.18
N LYS A 91 -19.90 6.05 -12.95
CA LYS A 91 -18.97 6.75 -12.04
C LYS A 91 -17.71 5.92 -11.80
N ALA A 92 -17.84 4.63 -11.48
CA ALA A 92 -16.71 3.73 -11.28
C ALA A 92 -15.83 3.59 -12.55
N ILE A 93 -16.44 3.50 -13.74
CA ILE A 93 -15.71 3.45 -15.02
C ILE A 93 -14.94 4.76 -15.23
N ASN A 94 -15.59 5.91 -15.09
CA ASN A 94 -14.96 7.22 -15.28
C ASN A 94 -13.80 7.42 -14.31
N ASP A 95 -14.01 7.16 -13.03
CA ASP A 95 -12.98 7.31 -12.00
C ASP A 95 -11.77 6.42 -12.27
N THR A 96 -12.00 5.20 -12.76
CA THR A 96 -10.92 4.26 -13.11
C THR A 96 -10.15 4.74 -14.35
N LEU A 97 -10.85 5.22 -15.38
CA LEU A 97 -10.23 5.73 -16.61
C LEU A 97 -9.46 7.04 -16.37
N ASN A 98 -9.99 7.93 -15.54
CA ASN A 98 -9.35 9.21 -15.19
C ASN A 98 -8.05 9.01 -14.40
N GLN A 99 -7.96 7.92 -13.63
CA GLN A 99 -6.78 7.59 -12.82
C GLN A 99 -5.89 6.53 -13.49
N TRP A 100 -6.15 6.19 -14.76
CA TRP A 100 -5.55 5.03 -15.40
C TRP A 100 -4.02 5.04 -15.35
N ASP A 101 -3.43 6.17 -15.74
CA ASP A 101 -1.98 6.33 -15.82
C ASP A 101 -1.31 6.24 -14.45
N HIS A 102 -2.05 6.41 -13.34
CA HIS A 102 -1.55 6.16 -11.99
C HIS A 102 -1.75 4.70 -11.57
N LEU A 103 -2.85 4.07 -11.99
CA LEU A 103 -3.23 2.71 -11.63
C LEU A 103 -2.39 1.65 -12.36
N GLU A 104 -1.78 1.97 -13.50
CA GLU A 104 -0.91 1.04 -14.24
C GLU A 104 0.57 1.09 -13.83
N ARG A 105 1.01 2.19 -13.21
CA ARG A 105 2.41 2.42 -12.81
C ARG A 105 3.03 1.36 -11.90
N TYR A 106 2.24 0.59 -11.15
CA TYR A 106 2.80 -0.51 -10.37
C TYR A 106 3.47 -1.59 -11.27
N CYS A 107 3.17 -1.60 -12.57
CA CYS A 107 3.85 -2.44 -13.55
C CYS A 107 5.21 -1.88 -14.02
N GLU A 108 5.57 -0.64 -13.69
CA GLU A 108 6.84 -0.02 -14.12
C GLU A 108 8.03 -0.48 -13.27
N HIS A 109 7.78 -0.86 -12.02
CA HIS A 109 8.82 -1.32 -11.09
C HIS A 109 8.33 -2.50 -10.24
N GLY A 110 9.16 -3.54 -10.11
CA GLY A 110 8.83 -4.77 -9.39
C GLY A 110 8.58 -4.60 -7.88
N GLN A 111 9.18 -3.57 -7.28
CA GLN A 111 9.02 -3.23 -5.86
C GLN A 111 7.64 -2.63 -5.54
N LEU A 112 6.98 -2.03 -6.55
CA LEU A 112 5.67 -1.43 -6.36
C LEU A 112 4.59 -2.49 -6.20
N ARG A 113 3.55 -2.16 -5.43
CA ARG A 113 2.43 -3.07 -5.12
C ARG A 113 1.16 -2.57 -5.80
N ILE A 114 0.33 -3.50 -6.27
CA ILE A 114 -1.01 -3.19 -6.82
C ILE A 114 -1.96 -2.58 -5.78
N SER A 115 -1.71 -2.87 -4.50
CA SER A 115 -2.49 -2.47 -3.33
C SER A 115 -1.65 -1.54 -2.45
N ASN A 116 -2.27 -0.47 -1.95
CA ASN A 116 -1.68 0.45 -0.99
C ASN A 116 -2.04 0.12 0.47
N VAL A 117 -2.78 -0.97 0.73
CA VAL A 117 -3.35 -1.28 2.06
C VAL A 117 -2.28 -1.32 3.14
N MET A 118 -1.08 -1.82 2.81
CA MET A 118 0.06 -1.81 3.73
C MET A 118 0.46 -0.39 4.12
N ALA A 119 0.67 0.49 3.13
CA ALA A 119 1.01 1.90 3.37
C ALA A 119 -0.10 2.63 4.13
N GLU A 120 -1.37 2.39 3.77
CA GLU A 120 -2.52 2.96 4.49
C GLU A 120 -2.58 2.51 5.95
N ASN A 121 -2.30 1.23 6.21
CA ASN A 121 -2.29 0.69 7.57
C ASN A 121 -1.14 1.27 8.40
N VAL A 122 0.04 1.47 7.79
CA VAL A 122 1.21 2.08 8.44
C VAL A 122 0.96 3.55 8.79
N ILE A 123 0.33 4.32 7.91
CA ILE A 123 0.06 5.74 8.16
C ILE A 123 -1.18 5.98 9.03
N ARG A 124 -2.10 5.00 9.14
CA ARG A 124 -3.37 5.16 9.88
C ARG A 124 -3.17 5.58 11.34
N PRO A 125 -2.26 4.98 12.15
CA PRO A 125 -2.00 5.42 13.52
C PRO A 125 -1.62 6.90 13.59
N PHE A 126 -0.78 7.38 12.67
CA PHE A 126 -0.43 8.80 12.56
C PHE A 126 -1.65 9.65 12.20
N ALA A 127 -2.41 9.25 11.16
CA ALA A 127 -3.56 10.00 10.68
C ALA A 127 -4.70 10.12 11.72
N VAL A 128 -4.85 9.11 12.59
CA VAL A 128 -5.78 9.13 13.73
C VAL A 128 -5.19 9.93 14.90
N GLY A 129 -3.93 9.67 15.26
CA GLY A 129 -3.25 10.29 16.39
C GLY A 129 -3.09 11.81 16.26
N ARG A 130 -2.81 12.31 15.06
CA ARG A 130 -2.61 13.75 14.79
C ARG A 130 -3.79 14.63 15.20
N LYS A 131 -5.01 14.08 15.27
CA LYS A 131 -6.20 14.82 15.76
C LYS A 131 -6.16 15.07 17.28
N ALA A 132 -5.38 14.29 18.01
CA ALA A 132 -5.24 14.34 19.46
C ALA A 132 -3.88 14.92 19.91
N TRP A 133 -2.98 15.28 18.99
CA TRP A 133 -1.67 15.81 19.31
C TRP A 133 -1.66 17.34 19.29
N LEU A 134 -1.29 17.95 20.42
CA LEU A 134 -1.32 19.40 20.67
C LEU A 134 -0.47 20.22 19.68
N PHE A 135 0.49 19.61 18.99
CA PHE A 135 1.46 20.30 18.11
C PHE A 135 1.38 19.86 16.63
N SER A 136 0.31 19.19 16.21
CA SER A 136 0.12 18.77 14.80
C SER A 136 -0.68 19.77 13.94
N THR A 137 -0.82 21.01 14.39
CA THR A 137 -1.65 22.06 13.75
C THR A 137 -0.85 23.06 12.90
N SER A 138 0.49 23.02 12.94
CA SER A 138 1.35 23.87 12.11
C SER A 138 2.05 23.05 11.01
N PRO A 139 2.40 23.67 9.85
CA PRO A 139 3.20 23.01 8.82
C PRO A 139 4.54 22.47 9.35
N ALA A 140 5.20 23.21 10.24
CA ALA A 140 6.44 22.78 10.89
C ALA A 140 6.23 21.54 11.77
N GLY A 141 5.17 21.52 12.59
CA GLY A 141 4.83 20.37 13.43
C GLY A 141 4.43 19.15 12.60
N ALA A 142 3.72 19.35 11.49
CA ALA A 142 3.39 18.28 10.54
C ALA A 142 4.66 17.69 9.89
N HIS A 143 5.61 18.53 9.48
CA HIS A 143 6.87 18.10 8.88
C HIS A 143 7.74 17.32 9.88
N ALA A 144 7.92 17.85 11.10
CA ALA A 144 8.68 17.18 12.15
C ALA A 144 8.07 15.82 12.52
N SER A 145 6.74 15.76 12.64
CA SER A 145 6.05 14.50 12.94
C SER A 145 6.18 13.50 11.78
N ALA A 146 6.06 13.94 10.52
CA ALA A 146 6.25 13.07 9.36
C ALA A 146 7.67 12.51 9.28
N ALA A 147 8.70 13.31 9.54
CA ALA A 147 10.08 12.86 9.59
C ALA A 147 10.28 11.78 10.67
N MET A 148 9.78 12.02 11.89
CA MET A 148 9.88 11.07 13.00
C MET A 148 9.19 9.74 12.70
N PHE A 149 7.97 9.78 12.15
CA PHE A 149 7.26 8.55 11.77
C PHE A 149 7.95 7.82 10.61
N THR A 150 8.53 8.54 9.65
CA THR A 150 9.31 7.93 8.56
C THR A 150 10.50 7.15 9.11
N LEU A 151 11.24 7.73 10.07
CA LEU A 151 12.36 7.06 10.73
C LEU A 151 11.91 5.79 11.49
N ILE A 152 10.84 5.89 12.26
CA ILE A 152 10.27 4.76 13.02
C ILE A 152 9.84 3.61 12.08
N GLU A 153 9.10 3.92 11.01
CA GLU A 153 8.61 2.91 10.08
C GLU A 153 9.74 2.31 9.23
N THR A 154 10.78 3.10 8.92
CA THR A 154 11.99 2.59 8.26
C THR A 154 12.76 1.63 9.18
N ALA A 155 12.88 1.94 10.48
CA ALA A 155 13.48 1.03 11.46
C ALA A 155 12.73 -0.30 11.55
N LYS A 156 11.39 -0.25 11.64
CA LYS A 156 10.55 -1.47 11.64
C LYS A 156 10.71 -2.28 10.36
N ALA A 157 10.77 -1.62 9.20
CA ALA A 157 10.94 -2.27 7.91
C ALA A 157 12.29 -3.01 7.79
N ASN A 158 13.33 -2.53 8.48
CA ASN A 158 14.64 -3.18 8.59
C ASN A 158 14.74 -4.16 9.78
N GLY A 159 13.63 -4.40 10.50
CA GLY A 159 13.60 -5.30 11.65
C GLY A 159 14.36 -4.78 12.88
N ILE A 160 14.55 -3.47 12.99
CA ILE A 160 15.20 -2.82 14.14
C ILE A 160 14.13 -2.31 15.10
N GLU A 161 14.36 -2.49 16.41
CA GLU A 161 13.48 -1.97 17.45
C GLU A 161 13.53 -0.42 17.44
N PRO A 162 12.40 0.27 17.20
CA PRO A 162 12.42 1.71 16.95
C PRO A 162 12.92 2.57 18.10
N PHE A 163 12.66 2.20 19.36
CA PHE A 163 13.10 3.00 20.49
C PHE A 163 14.62 2.99 20.60
N ALA A 164 15.24 1.82 20.52
CA ALA A 164 16.68 1.67 20.59
C ALA A 164 17.38 2.29 19.36
N PHE A 165 16.78 2.21 18.17
CA PHE A 165 17.23 2.95 16.98
C PHE A 165 17.27 4.46 17.25
N LEU A 166 16.18 5.04 17.74
CA LEU A 166 16.08 6.48 17.99
C LEU A 166 17.07 6.92 19.09
N GLN A 167 17.27 6.12 20.13
CA GLN A 167 18.29 6.41 21.15
C GLN A 167 19.69 6.51 20.55
N GLN A 168 20.06 5.57 19.69
CA GLN A 168 21.37 5.57 19.05
C GLN A 168 21.55 6.75 18.10
N VAL A 169 20.54 7.06 17.28
CA VAL A 169 20.55 8.22 16.38
C VAL A 169 20.70 9.51 17.20
N ILE A 170 19.85 9.74 18.21
CA ILE A 170 19.89 10.96 19.02
C ILE A 170 21.24 11.11 19.75
N ALA A 171 21.81 10.00 20.24
CA ALA A 171 23.09 10.01 20.94
C ALA A 171 24.28 10.34 20.02
N SER A 172 24.20 10.00 18.73
CA SER A 172 25.35 10.01 17.81
C SER A 172 25.24 11.05 16.69
N VAL A 173 24.04 11.58 16.42
CA VAL A 173 23.79 12.49 15.30
C VAL A 173 24.56 13.80 15.41
N ALA A 174 24.78 14.31 16.63
CA ALA A 174 25.53 15.54 16.85
C ALA A 174 27.01 15.44 16.45
N THR A 175 27.55 14.22 16.37
CA THR A 175 28.94 13.93 16.02
C THR A 175 29.08 13.33 14.62
N ALA A 176 27.97 13.09 13.90
CA ALA A 176 27.98 12.58 12.54
C ALA A 176 28.02 13.77 11.56
N ASP A 177 29.23 14.20 11.24
CA ASP A 177 29.53 15.38 10.42
C ASP A 177 29.85 15.06 8.95
N THR A 178 29.85 13.77 8.59
CA THR A 178 30.07 13.25 7.24
C THR A 178 28.86 12.47 6.75
N ASP A 179 28.67 12.42 5.42
CA ASP A 179 27.59 11.65 4.81
C ASP A 179 27.72 10.15 5.15
N GLU A 180 28.94 9.64 5.24
CA GLU A 180 29.22 8.26 5.65
C GLU A 180 28.85 8.00 7.11
N ALA A 181 29.14 8.94 8.02
CA ALA A 181 28.75 8.81 9.42
C ALA A 181 27.23 8.89 9.59
N LEU A 182 26.54 9.72 8.79
CA LEU A 182 25.08 9.79 8.78
C LEU A 182 24.45 8.52 8.19
N ASP A 183 25.00 7.97 7.10
CA ASP A 183 24.51 6.73 6.50
C ASP A 183 24.72 5.52 7.43
N ALA A 184 25.81 5.52 8.21
CA ALA A 184 26.02 4.53 9.26
C ALA A 184 24.96 4.60 10.39
N LEU A 185 24.30 5.75 10.57
CA LEU A 185 23.18 5.92 11.49
C LEU A 185 21.83 5.52 10.87
N MET A 186 21.79 5.06 9.62
CA MET A 186 20.53 4.68 8.98
C MET A 186 20.15 3.22 9.26
N PRO A 187 18.84 2.88 9.27
CA PRO A 187 18.37 1.55 9.64
C PRO A 187 18.87 0.39 8.75
N TRP A 188 19.28 0.67 7.52
CA TRP A 188 19.82 -0.35 6.60
C TRP A 188 21.30 -0.66 6.86
N SER A 189 22.03 0.25 7.50
CA SER A 189 23.44 0.12 7.84
C SER A 189 23.67 -0.46 9.24
N MET A 190 22.67 -0.33 10.12
CA MET A 190 22.73 -0.84 11.48
C MET A 190 22.47 -2.35 11.55
N ASN A 191 23.35 -3.06 12.26
CA ASN A 191 23.12 -4.46 12.59
C ASN A 191 22.32 -4.60 13.89
N GLN A 192 21.41 -5.57 14.02
CA GLN A 192 20.61 -5.76 15.26
C GLN A 192 21.46 -5.93 16.52
N ARG A 193 22.72 -6.37 16.39
CA ARG A 193 23.68 -6.50 17.49
C ARG A 193 24.32 -5.18 17.93
N GLN A 194 24.30 -4.15 17.09
CA GLN A 194 24.90 -2.84 17.36
C GLN A 194 23.95 -1.92 18.12
N VAL A 195 22.64 -2.20 18.07
CA VAL A 195 21.61 -1.46 18.79
C VAL A 195 21.48 -2.07 20.20
N GLN A 196 22.30 -1.62 21.15
CA GLN A 196 22.19 -2.08 22.54
C GLN A 196 20.80 -1.74 23.08
N THR A 197 20.01 -2.73 23.50
CA THR A 197 18.76 -2.51 24.21
C THR A 197 19.07 -2.32 25.70
N PRO A 198 18.88 -1.13 26.31
CA PRO A 198 18.95 -1.00 27.76
C PRO A 198 17.67 -1.64 28.32
N GLY A 199 17.81 -2.86 28.85
CA GLY A 199 16.71 -3.59 29.46
C GLY A 199 15.92 -4.44 28.46
N THR A 200 15.96 -5.75 28.67
CA THR A 200 15.18 -6.78 27.96
C THR A 200 13.69 -6.42 27.88
N LEU A 201 13.27 -5.83 26.76
CA LEU A 201 11.89 -5.96 26.31
C LEU A 201 11.72 -7.39 25.80
N ASN A 202 11.08 -8.21 26.64
CA ASN A 202 10.74 -9.61 26.42
C ASN A 202 10.32 -9.88 24.97
N ARG A 203 10.82 -10.97 24.35
CA ARG A 203 10.56 -11.39 22.95
C ARG A 203 9.08 -11.40 22.57
N ARG A 204 8.18 -11.55 23.57
CA ARG A 204 6.71 -11.42 23.43
C ARG A 204 6.20 -10.02 23.09
N ARG A 205 6.92 -8.94 23.44
CA ARG A 205 6.58 -7.55 23.07
C ARG A 205 7.04 -7.17 21.66
N LEU A 206 8.13 -7.73 21.15
CA LEU A 206 8.51 -7.54 19.74
C LEU A 206 7.40 -8.05 18.80
N GLN A 207 6.74 -9.16 19.13
CA GLN A 207 5.54 -9.63 18.41
C GLN A 207 4.36 -8.64 18.49
N ALA A 208 4.25 -7.83 19.54
CA ALA A 208 3.23 -6.77 19.61
C ALA A 208 3.54 -5.59 18.67
N TYR A 209 4.83 -5.33 18.38
CA TYR A 209 5.27 -4.27 17.45
C TYR A 209 5.37 -4.73 15.99
N THR A 210 5.65 -6.02 15.73
CA THR A 210 5.66 -6.62 14.37
C THR A 210 4.33 -7.25 13.96
N GLY A 211 3.29 -7.15 14.79
CA GLY A 211 1.94 -7.55 14.46
C GLY A 211 1.56 -8.95 14.94
N GLY A 212 1.16 -9.05 16.20
CA GLY A 212 0.45 -10.20 16.76
C GLY A 212 -1.02 -10.30 16.35
N ALA A 213 -1.48 -9.52 15.36
CA ALA A 213 -2.85 -9.53 14.86
C ALA A 213 -2.98 -10.12 13.43
N TRP A 214 -1.93 -10.71 12.88
CA TRP A 214 -1.94 -11.23 11.50
C TRP A 214 -2.37 -12.70 11.36
N MET A 215 -2.72 -13.40 12.44
CA MET A 215 -3.12 -14.81 12.42
C MET A 215 -4.45 -15.11 13.13
N GLN A 216 -5.48 -14.27 13.04
CA GLN A 216 -6.87 -14.73 13.25
C GLN A 216 -7.87 -13.89 12.43
N VAL A 217 -7.90 -14.11 11.12
CA VAL A 217 -9.14 -14.02 10.33
C VAL A 217 -9.17 -15.23 9.42
N GLY A 218 -9.40 -16.40 10.03
CA GLY A 218 -10.07 -17.48 9.32
C GLY A 218 -11.56 -17.14 9.34
N THR A 219 -12.13 -16.85 8.17
CA THR A 219 -13.58 -17.01 7.94
C THR A 219 -13.92 -18.49 8.07
N PRO A 220 -15.14 -18.84 8.52
CA PRO A 220 -16.39 -18.44 7.85
C PRO A 220 -16.90 -17.04 8.20
#